data_AF-A0A960W1L4-F1
#
_entry.id   AF-A0A960W1L4-F1
#
_cell.length_a   1.000
_cell.length_b   1.000
_cell.length_c   1.000
_cell.angle_alpha   90.00
_cell.angle_beta   90.00
_cell.angle_gamma   90.00
#
_symmetry.space_group_name_H-M   'P 1'
#
loop_
_entity.id
_entity.type
_entity.pdbx_description
1 polymer ?
#
loop_
_entity_poly.entity_id
_entity_poly.type
_entity_poly.pdbx_seq_one_letter_code
_entity_poly.pdbx_strand_id
1 'polypeptide(L)'
;MRKHIAIVTPRFSDKLVGGAEILALNFAKILSKQFDVTVLTTTAMDYITWKNELPKGEFQWDSITIKRFQVDKNRNIHRFNRLSKHVYKNHQNLSDWELENWVLEQGPVTSQIVEYIQKNIDTYDLFFYQLFVLYHRFCPSSC
;
A
#
# COMPACT_ATOMS: atom_id res chain seq x y z
N MET A 1 17.36 13.87 -18.53
CA MET A 1 17.22 12.86 -17.46
C MET A 1 15.89 12.17 -17.62
N ARG A 2 15.82 10.85 -17.40
CA ARG A 2 14.52 10.16 -17.31
C ARG A 2 13.81 10.62 -16.04
N LYS A 3 12.49 10.74 -16.10
CA LYS A 3 11.67 11.07 -14.93
C LYS A 3 11.50 9.83 -14.06
N HIS A 4 11.47 10.01 -12.75
CA HIS A 4 11.37 8.93 -11.77
C HIS A 4 9.93 8.83 -11.23
N ILE A 5 9.29 7.69 -11.44
CA ILE A 5 7.90 7.43 -11.05
C ILE A 5 7.87 6.35 -9.97
N ALA A 6 7.18 6.63 -8.87
CA ALA A 6 6.84 5.66 -7.85
C ALA A 6 5.43 5.11 -8.07
N ILE A 7 5.28 3.79 -8.18
CA ILE A 7 3.98 3.11 -8.13
C ILE A 7 3.82 2.53 -6.73
N VAL A 8 2.79 2.96 -6.00
CA VAL A 8 2.52 2.50 -4.64
C VAL A 8 1.33 1.54 -4.68
N THR A 9 1.56 0.27 -4.35
CA THR A 9 0.53 -0.77 -4.41
C THR A 9 0.73 -1.80 -3.31
N PRO A 10 -0.33 -2.28 -2.64
CA PRO A 10 -0.17 -3.16 -1.48
C PRO A 10 0.52 -4.49 -1.81
N ARG A 11 0.35 -5.03 -3.03
CA ARG A 11 0.96 -6.30 -3.43
C ARG A 11 1.50 -6.23 -4.85
N PHE A 12 2.70 -6.76 -5.06
CA PHE A 12 3.35 -6.81 -6.36
C PHE A 12 4.27 -8.03 -6.49
N SER A 13 3.90 -8.96 -7.36
CA SER A 13 4.61 -10.24 -7.58
C SER A 13 4.11 -10.90 -8.87
N ASP A 14 4.97 -11.67 -9.53
CA ASP A 14 4.64 -12.52 -10.70
C ASP A 14 3.67 -13.65 -10.36
N LYS A 15 3.61 -14.06 -9.08
CA LYS A 15 2.76 -15.14 -8.59
C LYS A 15 1.33 -14.70 -8.30
N LEU A 16 1.02 -13.40 -8.39
CA LEU A 16 -0.31 -12.87 -8.11
C LEU A 16 -1.16 -12.83 -9.39
N VAL A 17 -2.39 -13.33 -9.29
CA VAL A 17 -3.30 -13.52 -10.45
C VAL A 17 -4.53 -12.61 -10.37
N GLY A 18 -4.51 -11.59 -9.52
CA GLY A 18 -5.62 -10.64 -9.37
C GLY A 18 -5.55 -9.52 -10.41
N GLY A 19 -6.72 -9.01 -10.82
CA GLY A 19 -6.81 -7.98 -11.86
C GLY A 19 -6.08 -6.69 -11.52
N ALA A 20 -6.07 -6.30 -10.24
CA ALA A 20 -5.35 -5.12 -9.78
C ALA A 20 -3.83 -5.33 -9.79
N GLU A 21 -3.36 -6.49 -9.34
CA GLU A 21 -1.93 -6.83 -9.35
C GLU A 21 -1.40 -6.91 -10.79
N ILE A 22 -2.19 -7.50 -11.70
CA ILE A 22 -1.88 -7.53 -13.14
C ILE A 22 -1.84 -6.11 -13.71
N LEU A 23 -2.78 -5.24 -13.33
CA LEU A 23 -2.78 -3.85 -13.76
C LEU A 23 -1.52 -3.12 -13.29
N ALA A 24 -1.13 -3.28 -12.03
CA ALA A 24 0.09 -2.66 -11.49
C ALA A 24 1.34 -3.13 -12.24
N LEU A 25 1.44 -4.43 -12.50
CA LEU A 25 2.55 -5.02 -13.26
C LEU A 25 2.61 -4.49 -14.69
N ASN A 26 1.46 -4.42 -15.38
CA ASN A 26 1.39 -3.92 -16.75
C ASN A 26 1.76 -2.43 -16.81
N PHE A 27 1.27 -1.62 -15.87
CA PHE A 27 1.64 -0.20 -15.76
C PHE A 27 3.14 -0.04 -15.55
N ALA A 28 3.72 -0.77 -14.59
CA ALA A 28 5.15 -0.72 -14.32
C ALA A 28 5.97 -1.08 -15.57
N LYS A 29 5.59 -2.15 -16.29
CA LYS A 29 6.26 -2.59 -17.53
C LYS A 29 6.14 -1.61 -18.69
N ILE A 30 4.99 -0.94 -18.84
CA ILE A 30 4.79 0.05 -19.90
C ILE A 30 5.60 1.31 -19.60
N LEU A 31 5.52 1.81 -18.36
CA LEU A 31 6.20 3.03 -17.94
C LEU A 31 7.72 2.87 -17.91
N SER A 32 8.24 1.69 -17.54
CA SER A 32 9.68 1.46 -17.44
C SER A 32 10.42 1.51 -18.79
N LYS A 33 9.69 1.58 -19.90
CA LYS A 33 10.26 1.83 -21.24
C LYS A 33 10.78 3.25 -21.41
N GLN A 34 10.21 4.22 -20.69
CA GLN A 34 10.49 5.66 -20.84
C GLN A 34 10.92 6.33 -19.53
N PHE A 35 10.54 5.76 -18.40
CA PHE A 35 10.75 6.31 -17.07
C PHE A 35 11.58 5.36 -16.22
N ASP A 36 12.23 5.91 -15.19
CA ASP A 36 12.76 5.09 -14.12
C ASP A 36 11.58 4.78 -13.19
N VAL A 37 11.32 3.50 -12.93
CA VAL A 37 10.12 3.08 -12.19
C VAL A 37 10.54 2.38 -10.92
N THR A 38 10.01 2.86 -9.79
CA THR A 38 10.08 2.15 -8.51
C THR A 38 8.69 1.73 -8.06
N VAL A 39 8.52 0.46 -7.74
CA VAL A 39 7.31 -0.05 -7.10
C VAL A 39 7.53 -0.09 -5.60
N LEU A 40 6.75 0.68 -4.85
CA LEU A 40 6.68 0.63 -3.39
C LEU A 40 5.53 -0.30 -3.00
N THR A 41 5.85 -1.41 -2.34
CA THR A 41 4.88 -2.46 -2.04
C THR A 41 5.12 -3.12 -0.70
N THR A 42 4.20 -3.97 -0.24
CA THR A 42 4.38 -4.70 1.02
C THR A 42 5.06 -6.05 0.79
N THR A 43 5.44 -6.72 1.87
CA THR A 43 5.89 -8.11 1.85
C THR A 43 4.74 -9.12 1.84
N ALA A 44 3.48 -8.68 1.80
CA ALA A 44 2.33 -9.57 1.85
C ALA A 44 1.94 -10.13 0.47
N MET A 45 1.58 -11.42 0.43
CA MET A 45 1.02 -12.08 -0.75
C MET A 45 -0.49 -12.25 -0.62
N ASP A 46 -0.97 -12.65 0.55
CA ASP A 46 -2.38 -12.82 0.83
C ASP A 46 -3.04 -11.52 1.32
N TYR A 47 -4.09 -11.06 0.61
CA TYR A 47 -4.86 -9.88 0.96
C TYR A 47 -5.83 -10.11 2.13
N ILE A 48 -6.10 -11.37 2.51
CA ILE A 48 -6.99 -11.70 3.63
C ILE A 48 -6.25 -11.46 4.93
N THR A 49 -5.00 -11.93 5.04
CA THR A 49 -4.22 -11.88 6.28
C THR A 49 -3.19 -10.75 6.33
N TRP A 50 -2.74 -10.24 5.19
CA TRP A 50 -1.58 -9.34 5.08
C TRP A 50 -0.30 -9.87 5.71
N LYS A 51 -0.18 -11.20 5.84
CA LYS A 51 1.00 -11.81 6.45
C LYS A 51 2.24 -11.50 5.62
N ASN A 52 3.32 -11.13 6.30
CA ASN A 52 4.61 -10.92 5.66
C ASN A 52 5.17 -12.27 5.17
N GLU A 53 5.20 -12.48 3.85
CA GLU A 53 5.59 -13.74 3.20
C GLU A 53 6.80 -13.58 2.27
N LEU A 54 7.00 -12.37 1.74
CA LEU A 54 8.16 -12.02 0.90
C LEU A 54 9.27 -11.38 1.75
N PRO A 55 10.53 -11.46 1.30
CA PRO A 55 11.62 -10.75 1.96
C PRO A 55 11.45 -9.22 1.84
N LYS A 56 11.69 -8.51 2.94
CA LYS A 56 11.81 -7.04 2.97
C LYS A 56 13.07 -6.61 2.22
N GLY A 57 13.03 -5.43 1.59
CA GLY A 57 14.21 -4.81 0.99
C GLY A 57 13.97 -4.33 -0.43
N GLU A 58 15.07 -4.10 -1.13
CA GLU A 58 15.08 -3.66 -2.52
C GLU A 58 15.43 -4.83 -3.45
N PHE A 59 14.70 -4.92 -4.56
CA PHE A 59 14.84 -5.96 -5.56
C PHE A 59 14.77 -5.32 -6.94
N GLN A 60 15.42 -5.95 -7.91
CA GLN A 60 15.33 -5.54 -9.30
C GLN A 60 14.55 -6.61 -10.08
N TRP A 61 13.57 -6.16 -10.87
CA TRP A 61 12.88 -7.00 -11.85
C TRP A 61 12.92 -6.29 -13.20
N ASP A 62 13.73 -6.81 -14.11
CA ASP A 62 14.04 -6.17 -15.39
C ASP A 62 14.53 -4.72 -15.16
N SER A 63 13.87 -3.73 -15.74
CA SER A 63 14.16 -2.30 -15.54
C SER A 63 13.39 -1.66 -14.37
N ILE A 64 12.65 -2.45 -13.58
CA ILE A 64 11.79 -1.97 -12.49
C ILE A 64 12.48 -2.24 -11.14
N THR A 65 12.65 -1.20 -10.34
CA THR A 65 13.07 -1.33 -8.94
C THR A 65 11.85 -1.62 -8.07
N ILE A 66 11.95 -2.57 -7.15
CA ILE A 66 10.87 -2.95 -6.22
C ILE A 66 11.39 -2.78 -4.80
N LYS A 67 10.70 -1.96 -4.00
CA LYS A 67 10.98 -1.80 -2.57
C LYS A 67 9.82 -2.40 -1.77
N ARG A 68 10.13 -3.44 -1.01
CA ARG A 68 9.18 -4.16 -0.17
C ARG A 68 9.32 -3.75 1.29
N PHE A 69 8.19 -3.44 1.91
CA PHE A 69 8.09 -3.04 3.31
C PHE A 69 7.23 -4.03 4.08
N GLN A 70 7.55 -4.26 5.35
CA GLN A 70 6.75 -5.15 6.19
C GLN A 70 5.43 -4.48 6.56
N VAL A 71 4.35 -5.25 6.53
CA VAL A 71 3.09 -4.85 7.14
C VAL A 71 3.29 -4.86 8.66
N ASP A 72 2.84 -3.79 9.33
CA ASP A 72 3.04 -3.58 10.77
C ASP A 72 2.21 -4.56 11.60
N LYS A 73 1.06 -4.99 11.06
CA LYS A 73 0.11 -5.89 11.72
C LYS A 73 -0.65 -6.74 10.70
N ASN A 74 -0.74 -8.04 10.96
CA ASN A 74 -1.63 -8.95 10.21
C ASN A 74 -3.11 -8.59 10.45
N ARG A 75 -3.93 -8.69 9.40
CA ARG A 75 -5.38 -8.49 9.52
C ARG A 75 -6.01 -9.60 10.35
N ASN A 76 -6.83 -9.22 11.33
CA ASN A 76 -7.78 -10.13 11.94
C ASN A 76 -9.10 -10.10 11.17
N ILE A 77 -9.34 -11.11 10.32
CA ILE A 77 -10.51 -11.13 9.43
C ILE A 77 -11.84 -11.11 10.18
N HIS A 78 -11.91 -11.73 11.36
CA HIS A 78 -13.14 -11.73 12.17
C HIS A 78 -13.43 -10.34 12.76
N ARG A 79 -12.39 -9.65 13.25
CA ARG A 79 -12.53 -8.29 13.76
C ARG A 79 -12.89 -7.33 12.62
N PHE A 80 -12.21 -7.40 11.49
CA PHE A 80 -12.52 -6.60 10.30
C PHE A 80 -13.97 -6.82 9.86
N ASN A 81 -14.41 -8.07 9.71
CA ASN A 81 -15.79 -8.36 9.28
C ASN A 81 -16.85 -7.83 10.25
N ARG A 82 -16.60 -7.88 11.56
CA ARG A 82 -17.51 -7.27 12.55
C ARG A 82 -17.57 -5.75 12.42
N LEU A 83 -16.42 -5.09 12.28
CA LEU A 83 -16.35 -3.64 12.07
C LEU A 83 -17.02 -3.24 10.75
N SER A 84 -16.76 -3.95 9.66
CA SER A 84 -17.40 -3.70 8.36
C SER A 84 -18.92 -3.82 8.44
N LYS A 85 -19.46 -4.83 9.12
CA LYS A 85 -20.91 -4.95 9.34
C LYS A 85 -21.49 -3.76 10.10
N HIS A 86 -20.79 -3.30 11.14
CA HIS A 86 -21.18 -2.12 11.91
C HIS A 86 -21.15 -0.85 11.07
N VAL A 87 -20.06 -0.63 10.32
CA VAL A 87 -19.87 0.53 9.45
C VAL A 87 -20.93 0.56 8.34
N TYR A 88 -21.18 -0.54 7.65
CA TYR A 88 -22.18 -0.59 6.59
C TYR A 88 -23.60 -0.34 7.11
N LYS A 89 -23.92 -0.88 8.28
CA LYS A 89 -25.25 -0.69 8.90
C LYS A 89 -25.46 0.75 9.38
N ASN A 90 -24.42 1.40 9.90
CA ASN A 90 -24.52 2.69 10.57
C ASN A 90 -23.85 3.84 9.79
N HIS A 91 -23.64 3.69 8.47
CA HIS A 91 -22.80 4.56 7.65
C HIS A 91 -23.10 6.08 7.71
N GLN A 92 -24.30 6.49 8.17
CA GLN A 92 -24.68 7.89 8.34
C GLN A 92 -24.29 8.48 9.72
N ASN A 93 -23.98 7.63 10.70
CA ASN A 93 -23.79 7.98 12.11
C ASN A 93 -22.52 7.33 12.70
N LEU A 94 -21.41 7.38 11.97
CA LEU A 94 -20.12 6.88 12.44
C LEU A 94 -19.27 8.04 12.96
N SER A 95 -18.63 7.83 14.12
CA SER A 95 -17.56 8.70 14.58
C SER A 95 -16.29 8.53 13.75
N ASP A 96 -15.44 9.56 13.73
CA ASP A 96 -14.12 9.50 13.07
C ASP A 96 -13.27 8.34 13.59
N TRP A 97 -13.37 8.07 14.89
CA TRP A 97 -12.66 6.95 15.53
C TRP A 97 -13.14 5.58 15.01
N GLU A 98 -14.44 5.39 14.75
CA GLU A 98 -14.95 4.13 14.19
C GLU A 98 -14.49 3.94 12.74
N LEU A 99 -14.50 5.01 11.95
CA LEU A 99 -13.97 4.99 10.58
C LEU A 99 -12.47 4.72 10.57
N GLU A 100 -11.70 5.38 11.44
CA GLU A 100 -10.25 5.15 11.61
C GLU A 100 -9.96 3.68 11.94
N ASN A 101 -10.64 3.14 12.96
CA ASN A 101 -10.45 1.73 13.33
C ASN A 101 -10.84 0.78 12.19
N TRP A 102 -11.87 1.11 11.42
CA TRP A 102 -12.27 0.30 10.28
C TRP A 102 -11.21 0.29 9.18
N VAL A 103 -10.64 1.45 8.85
CA VAL A 103 -9.57 1.56 7.84
C VAL A 103 -8.28 0.88 8.32
N LEU A 104 -7.90 1.07 9.59
CA LEU A 104 -6.72 0.41 10.16
C LEU A 104 -6.88 -1.12 10.20
N GLU A 105 -8.09 -1.62 10.51
CA GLU A 105 -8.34 -3.06 10.51
C GLU A 105 -8.51 -3.63 9.08
N GLN A 106 -8.89 -2.79 8.11
CA GLN A 106 -8.78 -3.14 6.70
C GLN A 106 -7.29 -3.29 6.36
N GLY A 107 -6.48 -2.26 6.50
CA GLY A 107 -5.08 -2.30 6.10
C GLY A 107 -4.87 -2.65 4.60
N PRO A 108 -3.62 -2.95 4.19
CA PRO A 108 -2.47 -3.17 5.05
C PRO A 108 -1.99 -1.87 5.70
N VAL A 109 -1.56 -1.94 6.96
CA VAL A 109 -0.92 -0.82 7.66
C VAL A 109 0.59 -0.97 7.51
N THR A 110 1.26 0.04 6.98
CA THR A 110 2.69 -0.01 6.68
C THR A 110 3.32 1.37 6.87
N SER A 111 3.61 1.70 8.13
CA SER A 111 4.23 2.96 8.55
C SER A 111 5.54 3.22 7.79
N GLN A 112 6.32 2.18 7.51
CA GLN A 112 7.59 2.28 6.80
C GLN A 112 7.46 2.78 5.35
N ILE A 113 6.34 2.51 4.66
CA ILE A 113 6.08 3.08 3.32
C ILE A 113 5.85 4.58 3.43
N VAL A 114 5.08 5.00 4.43
CA VAL A 114 4.75 6.42 4.64
C VAL A 114 6.02 7.20 4.96
N GLU A 115 6.83 6.69 5.90
CA GLU A 115 8.13 7.29 6.23
C GLU A 115 9.07 7.36 5.01
N TYR A 116 9.08 6.31 4.19
CA TYR A 116 9.90 6.29 2.98
C TYR A 116 9.45 7.36 1.99
N ILE A 117 8.15 7.46 1.71
CA ILE A 117 7.58 8.47 0.81
C ILE A 117 7.91 9.87 1.31
N GLN A 118 7.70 10.15 2.60
CA GLN A 118 8.00 11.45 3.20
C GLN A 118 9.48 11.83 3.06
N LYS A 119 10.39 10.88 3.29
CA LYS A 119 11.85 11.11 3.17
C LYS A 119 12.33 11.25 1.73
N ASN A 120 11.59 10.75 0.75
CA ASN A 120 12.02 10.67 -0.66
C ASN A 120 11.10 11.47 -1.58
N ILE A 121 10.29 12.39 -1.06
CA ILE A 121 9.29 13.10 -1.87
C ILE A 121 9.92 13.87 -3.03
N ASP A 122 11.11 14.44 -2.82
CA ASP A 122 11.85 15.20 -3.84
C ASP A 122 12.65 14.31 -4.81
N THR A 123 12.73 12.99 -4.55
CA THR A 123 13.42 12.03 -5.43
C THR A 123 12.53 11.59 -6.60
N TYR A 124 11.20 11.64 -6.42
CA TYR A 124 10.23 11.19 -7.41
C TYR A 124 9.51 12.37 -8.04
N ASP A 125 9.34 12.31 -9.36
CA ASP A 125 8.53 13.30 -10.08
C ASP A 125 7.02 13.04 -9.92
N LEU A 126 6.64 11.79 -9.65
CA LEU A 126 5.24 11.36 -9.52
C LEU A 126 5.10 10.13 -8.63
N PHE A 127 4.09 10.15 -7.76
CA PHE A 127 3.58 8.96 -7.06
C PHE A 127 2.21 8.56 -7.61
N PHE A 128 2.09 7.31 -8.05
CA PHE A 128 0.84 6.69 -8.51
C PHE A 128 0.35 5.67 -7.48
N TYR A 129 -0.73 5.98 -6.76
CA TYR A 129 -1.30 5.12 -5.72
C TYR A 129 -2.39 4.21 -6.30
N GLN A 130 -2.13 2.90 -6.32
CA GLN A 130 -3.07 1.92 -6.85
C GLN A 130 -3.60 1.00 -5.75
N LEU A 131 -4.92 1.05 -5.53
CA LEU A 131 -5.62 0.34 -4.45
C LEU A 131 -4.99 0.54 -3.06
N PHE A 132 -4.37 1.69 -2.87
CA PHE A 132 -3.72 2.04 -1.63
C PHE A 132 -4.63 2.98 -0.86
N VAL A 133 -5.04 2.58 0.35
CA VAL A 133 -5.81 3.44 1.24
C VAL A 133 -4.81 4.15 2.15
N LEU A 134 -4.52 5.42 1.84
CA LEU A 134 -3.79 6.29 2.75
C LEU A 134 -4.75 6.76 3.84
N TYR A 135 -4.49 6.37 5.08
CA TYR A 135 -5.08 7.01 6.24
C TYR A 135 -3.99 7.82 6.95
N HIS A 136 -3.99 9.13 6.72
CA HIS A 136 -3.09 10.05 7.41
C HIS A 136 -3.91 10.87 8.40
N ARG A 137 -3.69 10.65 9.69
CA ARG A 137 -4.13 11.59 10.72
C ARG A 137 -3.09 12.70 10.81
N PHE A 138 -3.49 13.93 10.52
CA PHE A 138 -2.79 15.08 11.10
C PHE A 138 -2.97 14.94 12.61
N CYS A 139 -1.91 14.53 13.32
CA CYS A 139 -1.84 14.73 14.75
C CYS A 139 -1.53 16.22 14.91
N PRO A 140 -2.47 17.08 15.36
CA PRO A 140 -2.07 18.41 15.79
C PRO A 140 -1.18 18.17 17.00
N SER A 141 0.06 18.63 16.93
CA SER A 141 1.02 18.56 18.02
C SER A 141 0.44 19.25 19.26
N SER A 142 -0.22 18.49 20.13
CA SER A 142 -0.63 18.90 21.49
C SER A 142 -0.81 17.63 22.34
N CYS A 143 0.32 17.03 22.75
CA CYS A 143 0.42 16.25 23.98
C CYS A 143 1.07 17.14 25.04
#